data_AF-A0A317QFE4-F1
#
_entry.id   AF-A0A317QFE4-F1
#
_cell.length_a   1.000
_cell.length_b   1.000
_cell.length_c   1.000
_cell.angle_alpha   90.00
_cell.angle_beta   90.00
_cell.angle_gamma   90.00
#
_symmetry.space_group_name_H-M   'P 1'
#
loop_
_entity.id
_entity.type
_entity.pdbx_description
1 polymer ?
#
loop_
_entity_poly.entity_id
_entity_poly.type
_entity_poly.pdbx_seq_one_letter_code
_entity_poly.pdbx_strand_id
1 'polypeptide(L)'
;MVRIDVAEELSDTCPRMWFAEVTHATSAVPAASLLAFRGTAFRPGAVVRPHEVAAAGVRMTDRIAEVRWWIRSGLVDTVTVEPVYRGRGVARTLVTAAEGLRFLRGWAPLRSDGRLTDAGAAWLESAPAAWQPRLAARSEVLPDADAEEELTGVARLLR
;
A
#
# COMPACT_ATOMS: atom_id res chain seq x y z
N MET A 1 14.23 14.12 -7.75
CA MET A 1 14.13 13.07 -6.70
C MET A 1 13.02 13.47 -5.74
N VAL A 2 12.04 12.60 -5.49
CA VAL A 2 10.94 12.88 -4.53
C VAL A 2 11.27 12.24 -3.20
N ARG A 3 11.03 12.96 -2.11
CA ARG A 3 11.18 12.47 -0.74
C ARG A 3 9.94 12.79 0.06
N ILE A 4 9.49 11.82 0.84
CA ILE A 4 8.35 11.94 1.74
C ILE A 4 8.91 11.98 3.16
N ASP A 5 8.75 13.13 3.82
CA ASP A 5 9.07 13.27 5.24
C ASP A 5 7.83 12.84 6.03
N VAL A 6 7.98 11.78 6.83
CA VAL A 6 6.92 11.26 7.70
C VAL A 6 6.97 12.05 9.00
N ALA A 7 5.82 12.60 9.40
CA ALA A 7 5.70 13.34 10.66
C ALA A 7 6.17 12.49 11.86
N GLU A 8 6.79 13.15 12.84
CA GLU A 8 7.48 12.50 13.95
C GLU A 8 6.55 11.60 14.76
N GLU A 9 5.28 11.99 14.90
CA GLU A 9 4.24 11.25 15.63
C GLU A 9 3.88 9.91 14.98
N LEU A 10 4.09 9.75 13.67
CA LEU A 10 3.94 8.46 12.97
C LEU A 10 5.22 7.63 12.98
N SER A 11 6.37 8.25 13.32
CA SER A 11 7.69 7.63 13.21
C SER A 11 8.06 6.74 14.39
N ASP A 12 7.45 6.95 15.56
CA ASP A 12 7.78 6.18 16.78
C ASP A 12 7.30 4.72 16.70
N THR A 13 6.18 4.47 16.04
CA THR A 13 5.64 3.10 15.86
C THR A 13 6.00 2.53 14.49
N CYS A 14 6.20 3.39 13.49
CA CYS A 14 6.44 2.96 12.13
C CYS A 14 7.93 2.76 11.84
N PRO A 15 8.35 1.57 11.37
CA PRO A 15 9.73 1.39 10.99
C PRO A 15 10.11 2.35 9.87
N ARG A 16 11.36 2.85 9.88
CA ARG A 16 11.89 3.68 8.78
C ARG A 16 11.76 2.95 7.43
N MET A 17 11.05 3.52 6.48
CA MET A 17 10.80 2.92 5.16
C MET A 17 11.30 3.82 4.04
N TRP A 18 11.61 3.23 2.90
CA TRP A 18 11.72 3.91 1.62
C TRP A 18 10.74 3.22 0.64
N PHE A 19 10.44 3.86 -0.48
CA PHE A 19 9.33 3.47 -1.35
C PHE A 19 9.74 3.32 -2.82
N ALA A 20 9.07 2.42 -3.53
CA ALA A 20 9.15 2.34 -4.99
C ALA A 20 7.80 2.67 -5.64
N GLU A 21 7.80 3.61 -6.58
CA GLU A 21 6.64 3.96 -7.41
C GLU A 21 6.62 3.11 -8.68
N VAL A 22 5.61 2.24 -8.80
CA VAL A 22 5.37 1.41 -9.99
C VAL A 22 4.15 1.94 -10.73
N THR A 23 4.30 2.25 -12.01
CA THR A 23 3.17 2.55 -12.90
C THR A 23 2.88 1.34 -13.77
N HIS A 24 1.66 0.84 -13.71
CA HIS A 24 1.23 -0.37 -14.43
C HIS A 24 0.73 0.00 -15.82
N ALA A 25 1.66 0.28 -16.73
CA ALA A 25 1.36 0.73 -18.10
C ALA A 25 0.61 -0.31 -18.96
N THR A 26 0.72 -1.59 -18.61
CA THR A 26 0.07 -2.71 -19.32
C THR A 26 -1.29 -3.11 -18.73
N SER A 27 -1.71 -2.48 -17.63
CA SER A 27 -3.02 -2.71 -17.05
C SER A 27 -4.11 -2.11 -17.94
N ALA A 28 -5.22 -2.82 -18.13
CA ALA A 28 -6.37 -2.33 -18.89
C ALA A 28 -6.91 -0.99 -18.35
N VAL A 29 -6.77 -0.79 -17.03
CA VAL A 29 -7.03 0.48 -16.36
C VAL A 29 -5.72 1.04 -15.83
N PRO A 30 -5.34 2.30 -16.14
CA PRO A 30 -4.13 2.92 -15.62
C PRO A 30 -4.09 2.85 -14.09
N ALA A 31 -3.09 2.16 -13.56
CA ALA A 31 -2.92 1.92 -12.14
C ALA A 31 -1.50 2.27 -11.69
N ALA A 32 -1.36 2.59 -10.41
CA ALA A 32 -0.09 2.76 -9.75
C ALA A 32 -0.04 1.90 -8.49
N SER A 33 1.16 1.41 -8.17
CA SER A 33 1.48 0.85 -6.86
C SER A 33 2.57 1.68 -6.19
N LEU A 34 2.44 1.85 -4.88
CA LEU A 34 3.51 2.31 -4.02
C LEU A 34 3.90 1.14 -3.13
N LEU A 35 5.16 0.71 -3.24
CA LEU A 35 5.70 -0.40 -2.47
C LEU A 35 6.57 0.15 -1.36
N ALA A 36 6.45 -0.36 -0.14
CA ALA A 36 7.30 0.00 0.98
C ALA A 36 8.38 -1.05 1.21
N PHE A 37 9.59 -0.59 1.52
CA PHE A 37 10.74 -1.43 1.80
C PHE A 37 11.44 -1.01 3.09
N ARG A 38 12.21 -1.93 3.65
CA ARG A 38 13.11 -1.72 4.79
C ARG A 38 14.56 -1.74 4.35
N GLY A 39 15.46 -1.48 5.29
CA GLY A 39 16.91 -1.51 5.08
C GLY A 39 17.51 -0.17 4.68
N THR A 40 18.73 -0.21 4.18
CA THR A 40 19.61 0.95 3.98
C THR A 40 19.97 1.20 2.51
N ALA A 41 19.38 0.45 1.57
CA ALA A 41 19.61 0.64 0.14
C ALA A 41 19.28 2.06 -0.32
N PHE A 42 18.27 2.68 0.29
CA PHE A 42 17.91 4.07 0.08
C PHE A 42 17.65 4.78 1.42
N ARG A 43 17.73 6.12 1.38
CA ARG A 43 17.40 6.94 2.54
C ARG A 43 15.92 6.77 2.92
N PRO A 44 15.57 6.72 4.23
CA PRO A 44 14.18 6.75 4.65
C PRO A 44 13.39 7.90 3.99
N GLY A 45 12.18 7.61 3.56
CA GLY A 45 11.29 8.53 2.84
C GLY A 45 11.57 8.67 1.35
N ALA A 46 12.65 8.11 0.82
CA ALA A 46 12.94 8.18 -0.61
C ALA A 46 11.84 7.48 -1.43
N VAL A 47 11.45 8.09 -2.55
CA VAL A 47 10.60 7.46 -3.56
C VAL A 47 11.41 7.25 -4.82
N VAL A 48 11.62 5.99 -5.19
CA VAL A 48 12.45 5.57 -6.33
C VAL A 48 11.63 4.82 -7.38
N ARG A 49 12.23 4.60 -8.55
CA ARG A 49 11.67 3.84 -9.66
C ARG A 49 12.17 2.39 -9.64
N PRO A 50 11.46 1.45 -10.30
CA PRO A 50 11.84 0.03 -10.30
C PRO A 50 13.26 -0.25 -10.81
N HIS A 51 13.72 0.51 -11.80
CA HIS A 51 15.08 0.36 -12.32
C HIS A 51 16.16 0.75 -11.30
N GLU A 52 15.88 1.72 -10.42
CA GLU A 52 16.79 2.12 -9.34
C GLU A 52 16.85 1.01 -8.27
N VAL A 53 15.71 0.39 -7.94
CA VAL A 53 15.65 -0.76 -7.02
C VAL A 53 16.49 -1.92 -7.54
N ALA A 54 16.34 -2.26 -8.82
CA ALA A 54 17.13 -3.31 -9.47
C ALA A 54 18.62 -2.98 -9.50
N ALA A 55 18.99 -1.73 -9.79
CA ALA A 55 20.37 -1.27 -9.78
C ALA A 55 21.02 -1.34 -8.38
N ALA A 56 20.22 -1.19 -7.32
CA ALA A 56 20.66 -1.36 -5.93
C ALA A 56 20.72 -2.84 -5.47
N GLY A 57 20.41 -3.80 -6.34
CA GLY A 57 20.43 -5.23 -6.03
C GLY A 57 19.29 -5.71 -5.12
N VAL A 58 18.25 -4.89 -4.93
CA VAL A 58 17.08 -5.23 -4.10
C VAL A 58 16.01 -5.89 -4.96
N ARG A 59 15.33 -6.93 -4.46
CA ARG A 59 14.23 -7.56 -5.20
C ARG A 59 12.92 -6.87 -4.85
N MET A 60 12.05 -6.67 -5.85
CA MET A 60 10.71 -6.11 -5.62
C MET A 60 9.83 -6.99 -4.72
N THR A 61 10.16 -8.29 -4.61
CA THR A 61 9.54 -9.24 -3.67
C THR A 61 9.89 -8.98 -2.22
N ASP A 62 10.97 -8.23 -1.94
CA ASP A 62 11.41 -7.92 -0.57
C ASP A 62 10.60 -6.75 0.05
N ARG A 63 9.54 -6.31 -0.64
CA ARG A 63 8.61 -5.29 -0.14
C ARG A 63 7.93 -5.80 1.12
N ILE A 64 7.69 -4.90 2.07
CA ILE A 64 6.98 -5.20 3.32
C ILE A 64 5.51 -4.78 3.30
N ALA A 65 5.13 -3.97 2.32
CA ALA A 65 3.76 -3.53 2.10
C ALA A 65 3.58 -2.96 0.69
N GLU A 66 2.34 -2.95 0.22
CA GLU A 66 1.94 -2.39 -1.07
C GLU A 66 0.57 -1.71 -0.94
N VAL A 67 0.43 -0.56 -1.60
CA VAL A 67 -0.89 0.01 -1.92
C VAL A 67 -0.98 0.17 -3.42
N ARG A 68 -2.06 -0.32 -4.01
CA ARG A 68 -2.37 -0.22 -5.43
C ARG A 68 -3.68 0.52 -5.62
N TRP A 69 -3.72 1.41 -6.61
CA TRP A 69 -4.93 2.18 -6.94
C TRP A 69 -5.04 2.48 -8.42
N TRP A 70 -6.24 2.78 -8.87
CA TRP A 70 -6.51 3.23 -10.22
C TRP A 70 -6.34 4.75 -10.31
N ILE A 71 -5.44 5.19 -11.20
CA ILE A 71 -4.95 6.57 -11.27
C ILE A 71 -6.08 7.58 -11.54
N ARG A 72 -7.03 7.22 -12.40
CA ARG A 72 -8.11 8.13 -12.83
C ARG A 72 -9.23 8.27 -11.82
N SER A 73 -9.56 7.20 -11.11
CA SER A 73 -10.70 7.19 -10.17
C SER A 73 -10.25 7.37 -8.71
N GLY A 74 -8.97 7.17 -8.43
CA GLY A 74 -8.42 7.13 -7.08
C GLY A 74 -8.87 5.90 -6.29
N LEU A 75 -9.58 4.95 -6.92
CA LEU A 75 -10.07 3.79 -6.19
C LEU A 75 -8.89 2.92 -5.77
N VAL A 76 -8.78 2.70 -4.46
CA VAL A 76 -7.81 1.77 -3.88
C VAL A 76 -8.27 0.36 -4.19
N ASP A 77 -7.41 -0.37 -4.90
CA ASP A 77 -7.63 -1.73 -5.35
C ASP A 77 -7.22 -2.70 -4.24
N THR A 78 -6.01 -2.52 -3.71
CA THR A 78 -5.46 -3.36 -2.64
C THR A 78 -4.55 -2.56 -1.72
N VAL A 79 -4.56 -2.95 -0.43
CA VAL A 79 -3.55 -2.57 0.57
C VAL A 79 -3.09 -3.85 1.25
N THR A 80 -1.81 -4.17 1.14
CA THR A 80 -1.22 -5.36 1.78
C THR A 80 -0.07 -4.94 2.68
N VAL A 81 0.06 -5.62 3.81
CA VAL A 81 1.17 -5.46 4.76
C VAL A 81 1.57 -6.83 5.25
N GLU A 82 2.86 -7.13 5.16
CA GLU A 82 3.47 -8.34 5.69
C GLU A 82 3.07 -8.55 7.17
N PRO A 83 2.64 -9.77 7.57
CA PRO A 83 2.05 -10.01 8.90
C PRO A 83 2.88 -9.48 10.07
N VAL A 84 4.21 -9.64 10.02
CA VAL A 84 5.14 -9.22 11.07
C VAL A 84 5.20 -7.69 11.27
N TYR A 85 4.70 -6.91 10.31
CA TYR A 85 4.66 -5.45 10.33
C TYR A 85 3.26 -4.87 10.54
N ARG A 86 2.23 -5.71 10.67
CA ARG A 86 0.86 -5.25 10.97
C ARG A 86 0.81 -4.63 12.38
N GLY A 87 -0.09 -3.65 12.57
CA GLY A 87 -0.20 -2.89 13.82
C GLY A 87 0.93 -1.90 14.09
N ARG A 88 1.95 -1.80 13.24
CA ARG A 88 3.12 -0.90 13.40
C ARG A 88 3.01 0.38 12.56
N GLY A 89 1.81 0.86 12.28
CA GLY A 89 1.59 2.07 11.48
C GLY A 89 1.98 1.99 9.99
N VAL A 90 2.48 0.86 9.48
CA VAL A 90 2.96 0.71 8.09
C VAL A 90 1.88 1.06 7.06
N ALA A 91 0.67 0.49 7.18
CA ALA A 91 -0.44 0.79 6.27
C ALA A 91 -0.78 2.28 6.25
N ARG A 92 -0.85 2.91 7.43
CA ARG A 92 -1.17 4.34 7.58
C ARG A 92 -0.12 5.21 6.90
N THR A 93 1.16 4.96 7.18
CA THR A 93 2.27 5.70 6.57
C THR A 93 2.29 5.49 5.06
N LEU A 94 2.10 4.26 4.58
CA LEU A 94 2.11 3.94 3.16
C LEU A 94 0.97 4.63 2.39
N VAL A 95 -0.26 4.57 2.90
CA VAL A 95 -1.43 5.20 2.25
C VAL A 95 -1.33 6.73 2.32
N THR A 96 -0.79 7.28 3.41
CA THR A 96 -0.49 8.73 3.49
C THR A 96 0.59 9.14 2.49
N ALA A 97 1.62 8.33 2.31
CA ALA A 97 2.65 8.54 1.30
C ALA A 97 2.06 8.48 -0.12
N ALA A 98 1.16 7.53 -0.40
CA ALA A 98 0.45 7.44 -1.67
C ALA A 98 -0.47 8.65 -1.93
N GLU A 99 -1.13 9.19 -0.89
CA GLU A 99 -1.88 10.45 -0.95
C GLU A 99 -1.01 11.66 -1.33
N GLY A 100 0.19 11.75 -0.77
CA GLY A 100 1.16 12.77 -1.17
C GLY A 100 1.63 12.59 -2.61
N LEU A 101 1.93 11.35 -2.98
CA LEU A 101 2.40 11.03 -4.33
C LEU A 101 1.34 11.31 -5.41
N ARG A 102 0.08 10.90 -5.19
CA ARG A 102 -1.02 11.16 -6.14
C ARG A 102 -1.24 12.67 -6.30
N PHE A 103 -1.10 13.45 -5.22
CA PHE A 103 -1.19 14.91 -5.30
C PHE A 103 -0.09 15.49 -6.19
N LEU A 104 1.17 15.08 -5.96
CA LEU A 104 2.32 15.52 -6.77
C LEU A 104 2.22 15.11 -8.25
N ARG A 105 1.48 14.04 -8.55
CA ARG A 105 1.29 13.52 -9.91
C ARG A 105 0.02 14.04 -10.59
N GLY A 106 -0.80 14.85 -9.91
CA GLY A 106 -2.08 15.34 -10.43
C GLY A 106 -3.12 14.22 -10.63
N TRP A 107 -3.02 13.14 -9.84
CA TRP A 107 -3.95 12.00 -9.89
C TRP A 107 -5.14 12.20 -8.96
N ALA A 108 -6.20 11.43 -9.19
CA ALA A 108 -7.42 11.52 -8.39
C ALA A 108 -7.15 11.15 -6.91
N PRO A 109 -7.84 11.82 -5.95
CA PRO A 109 -7.73 11.51 -4.53
C PRO A 109 -8.05 10.05 -4.22
N LEU A 110 -7.33 9.40 -3.29
CA LEU A 110 -7.62 8.00 -3.00
C LEU A 110 -8.98 7.87 -2.32
N ARG A 111 -9.68 6.79 -2.62
CA ARG A 111 -11.00 6.48 -2.06
C ARG A 111 -11.21 4.98 -1.96
N SER A 112 -12.16 4.61 -1.10
CA SER A 112 -12.71 3.24 -1.03
C SER A 112 -14.11 3.21 -1.63
N ASP A 113 -14.51 2.07 -2.18
CA ASP A 113 -15.87 1.79 -2.66
C ASP A 113 -16.69 0.93 -1.69
N GLY A 114 -16.17 0.64 -0.50
CA GLY A 114 -16.87 -0.12 0.53
C GLY A 114 -16.69 -1.63 0.46
N ARG A 115 -15.95 -2.14 -0.54
CA ARG A 115 -15.58 -3.57 -0.60
C ARG A 115 -14.30 -3.77 0.21
N LEU A 116 -14.43 -4.36 1.39
CA LEU A 116 -13.36 -4.41 2.39
C LEU A 116 -13.29 -5.79 3.05
N THR A 117 -12.07 -6.22 3.36
CA THR A 117 -11.84 -7.30 4.32
C THR A 117 -12.18 -6.85 5.74
N ASP A 118 -12.31 -7.78 6.68
CA ASP A 118 -12.55 -7.44 8.09
C ASP A 118 -11.37 -6.65 8.68
N ALA A 119 -10.14 -7.06 8.36
CA ALA A 119 -8.94 -6.32 8.75
C ALA A 119 -8.92 -4.89 8.15
N GLY A 120 -9.34 -4.73 6.90
CA GLY A 120 -9.42 -3.43 6.23
C GLY A 120 -10.47 -2.52 6.86
N ALA A 121 -11.65 -3.06 7.17
CA ALA A 121 -12.72 -2.33 7.85
C ALA A 121 -12.27 -1.85 9.25
N ALA A 122 -11.72 -2.75 10.07
CA ALA A 122 -11.23 -2.42 11.41
C ALA A 122 -10.09 -1.37 11.37
N TRP A 123 -9.20 -1.45 10.38
CA TRP A 123 -8.16 -0.43 10.20
C TRP A 123 -8.74 0.95 9.86
N LEU A 124 -9.75 1.00 8.98
CA LEU A 124 -10.40 2.25 8.56
C LEU A 124 -11.23 2.91 9.68
N GLU A 125 -11.69 2.17 10.68
CA GLU A 125 -12.31 2.75 11.88
C GLU A 125 -11.34 3.69 12.62
N SER A 126 -10.04 3.39 12.56
CA SER A 126 -8.98 4.22 13.15
C SER A 126 -8.39 5.27 12.19
N ALA A 127 -8.98 5.42 10.99
CA ALA A 127 -8.44 6.31 9.96
C ALA A 127 -8.52 7.80 10.35
N PRO A 128 -7.57 8.64 9.89
CA PRO A 128 -7.64 10.08 10.07
C PRO A 128 -8.97 10.67 9.58
N ALA A 129 -9.52 11.64 10.32
CA ALA A 129 -10.77 12.31 9.96
C ALA A 129 -10.77 12.89 8.52
N ALA A 130 -9.61 13.34 8.04
CA ALA A 130 -9.42 13.85 6.68
C ALA A 130 -9.65 12.80 5.56
N TRP A 131 -9.72 11.51 5.89
CA TRP A 131 -10.04 10.46 4.94
C TRP A 131 -11.54 10.19 4.84
N GLN A 132 -12.29 10.46 5.92
CA GLN A 132 -13.70 10.08 6.07
C GLN A 132 -14.60 10.46 4.88
N PRO A 133 -14.52 11.67 4.28
CA PRO A 133 -15.35 12.03 3.13
C PRO A 133 -15.14 11.16 1.87
N ARG A 134 -14.07 10.35 1.84
CA ARG A 134 -13.64 9.52 0.70
C ARG A 134 -13.75 8.03 0.98
N LEU A 135 -14.25 7.65 2.16
CA LEU A 135 -14.51 6.27 2.54
C LEU A 135 -15.99 5.99 2.33
N ALA A 136 -16.32 5.09 1.40
CA ALA A 136 -17.67 4.58 1.28
C ALA A 136 -17.99 3.65 2.47
N ALA A 137 -19.27 3.64 2.86
CA ALA A 137 -19.75 2.67 3.84
C ALA A 137 -19.51 1.24 3.34
N ARG A 138 -19.17 0.32 4.26
CA ARG A 138 -18.90 -1.06 3.90
C ARG A 138 -20.13 -1.69 3.24
N SER A 139 -19.98 -2.12 1.99
CA SER A 139 -21.04 -2.72 1.18
C SER A 139 -20.82 -4.21 0.92
N GLU A 140 -19.56 -4.66 1.00
CA GLU A 140 -19.18 -6.05 0.72
C GLU A 140 -18.04 -6.48 1.64
N VAL A 141 -18.10 -7.74 2.09
CA VAL A 141 -17.02 -8.40 2.84
C VAL A 141 -16.19 -9.20 1.85
N LEU A 142 -14.95 -8.75 1.62
CA LEU A 142 -13.98 -9.49 0.83
C LEU A 142 -13.31 -10.56 1.69
N PRO A 143 -12.90 -11.71 1.11
CA PRO A 143 -12.10 -12.70 1.81
C PRO A 143 -10.75 -12.11 2.23
N ASP A 144 -10.21 -12.57 3.35
CA ASP A 144 -8.86 -12.19 3.77
C ASP A 144 -7.83 -12.76 2.78
N ALA A 145 -6.87 -11.93 2.36
CA ALA A 145 -5.84 -12.33 1.40
C ALA A 145 -4.99 -13.52 1.90
N ASP A 146 -4.76 -13.61 3.22
CA ASP A 146 -4.04 -14.74 3.82
C ASP A 146 -4.84 -16.06 3.72
N ALA A 147 -6.18 -15.98 3.71
CA ALA A 147 -7.04 -17.16 3.54
C ALA A 147 -6.99 -17.69 2.09
N GLU A 148 -6.76 -16.84 1.10
CA GLU A 148 -6.54 -17.28 -0.30
C GLU A 148 -5.16 -17.94 -0.49
N GLU A 149 -4.11 -17.45 0.19
CA GLU A 149 -2.80 -18.12 0.22
C GLU A 149 -2.87 -19.49 0.93
N GLU A 150 -3.65 -19.62 2.01
CA GLU A 150 -3.90 -20.92 2.66
C GLU A 150 -4.68 -21.88 1.75
N LEU A 151 -5.71 -21.40 1.04
CA LEU A 151 -6.50 -22.22 0.12
C LEU A 151 -5.71 -22.66 -1.12
N THR A 152 -4.79 -21.82 -1.62
CA THR A 152 -3.88 -22.18 -2.71
C THR A 152 -2.73 -23.09 -2.24
N GLY A 153 -2.50 -23.20 -0.93
CA GLY A 153 -1.53 -24.12 -0.31
C GLY A 153 -2.02 -25.55 -0.07
N VAL A 154 -3.33 -25.79 0.07
CA VAL A 154 -3.87 -27.13 0.48
C VAL A 154 -4.77 -27.80 -0.57
N ALA A 155 -5.31 -27.08 -1.57
CA ALA A 155 -6.11 -27.70 -2.63
C ALA A 155 -5.30 -28.58 -3.63
N ARG A 156 -3.99 -28.77 -3.41
CA ARG A 156 -3.13 -29.68 -4.20
C ARG A 156 -2.98 -31.10 -3.63
N LEU A 157 -3.60 -31.42 -2.51
CA LEU A 157 -3.55 -32.75 -1.91
C LEU A 157 -4.94 -33.29 -1.56
N LEU A 158 -5.76 -33.49 -2.60
CA LEU A 158 -6.75 -34.56 -2.58
C LEU A 158 -6.49 -35.46 -3.80
N ARG A 159 -5.91 -36.63 -3.50
CA ARG A 159 -5.99 -37.85 -4.29
C ARG A 159 -7.27 -38.58 -3.91
#